data_AF-A0A1I1PNQ8-F1
#
_entry.id   AF-A0A1I1PNQ8-F1
#
_cell.length_a   1.000
_cell.length_b   1.000
_cell.length_c   1.000
_cell.angle_alpha   90.00
_cell.angle_beta   90.00
_cell.angle_gamma   90.00
#
_symmetry.space_group_name_H-M   'P 1'
#
loop_
_entity.id
_entity.type
_entity.pdbx_description
1 polymer ?
#
loop_
_entity_poly.entity_id
_entity_poly.type
_entity_poly.pdbx_seq_one_letter_code
_entity_poly.pdbx_strand_id
1 'polypeptide(L)'
;MKLSELLKDDSTEENIQRLLYSGLDYDGSSAGAIMVLGSRKACDYRVPEAARLYSEGRAPVMLLSGGKVQETSLGEMPEWESMERAAVTLGVPREKIITERESMNTADNFMYSEVLLREILPEGGKIILVTTAYHMRRALLMANKMLPKYGFIPCPVQKGSATKENWYKTEKGRLTVLDEWRKLSYYIRVGIFEDTEI
;
A
#
# COMPACT_ATOMS: atom_id res chain seq x y z
N MET A 1 -10.43 2.73 21.02
CA MET A 1 -11.44 1.80 20.46
C MET A 1 -10.69 0.82 19.61
N LYS A 2 -10.99 -0.47 19.73
CA LYS A 2 -10.34 -1.50 18.93
C LYS A 2 -11.00 -1.67 17.57
N LEU A 3 -10.27 -2.23 16.61
CA LEU A 3 -10.80 -2.56 15.30
C LEU A 3 -12.02 -3.50 15.38
N SER A 4 -11.98 -4.51 16.25
CA SER A 4 -13.10 -5.45 16.43
C SER A 4 -14.34 -4.81 17.05
N GLU A 5 -14.16 -3.74 17.83
CA GLU A 5 -15.26 -2.96 18.41
C GLU A 5 -15.93 -2.13 17.31
N LEU A 6 -15.14 -1.39 16.53
CA LEU A 6 -15.64 -0.56 15.42
C LEU A 6 -16.40 -1.38 14.37
N LEU A 7 -15.92 -2.58 14.05
CA LEU A 7 -16.49 -3.41 12.98
C LEU A 7 -17.74 -4.19 13.41
N LYS A 8 -18.17 -4.07 14.66
CA LYS A 8 -19.51 -4.52 15.10
C LYS A 8 -20.60 -3.53 14.70
N ASP A 9 -20.22 -2.27 14.49
CA ASP A 9 -21.14 -1.22 14.08
C ASP A 9 -21.38 -1.25 12.56
N ASP A 10 -22.39 -0.52 12.12
CA ASP A 10 -22.68 -0.33 10.70
C ASP A 10 -21.53 0.42 10.00
N SER A 11 -21.38 0.17 8.70
CA SER A 11 -20.44 0.88 7.83
C SER A 11 -20.93 2.30 7.50
N THR A 12 -21.16 3.11 8.52
CA THR A 12 -21.53 4.54 8.41
C THR A 12 -20.36 5.33 7.81
N GLU A 13 -20.63 6.55 7.32
CA GLU A 13 -19.56 7.39 6.77
C GLU A 13 -18.48 7.70 7.80
N GLU A 14 -18.87 7.95 9.05
CA GLU A 14 -17.94 8.17 10.17
C GLU A 14 -17.07 6.95 10.45
N ASN A 15 -17.67 5.76 10.50
CA ASN A 15 -16.95 4.52 10.77
C ASN A 15 -15.99 4.17 9.63
N ILE A 16 -16.42 4.34 8.37
CA ILE A 16 -15.55 4.19 7.20
C ILE A 16 -14.39 5.18 7.27
N GLN A 17 -14.69 6.45 7.59
CA GLN A 17 -13.68 7.50 7.68
C GLN A 17 -12.62 7.14 8.72
N ARG A 18 -13.07 6.68 9.89
CA ARG A 18 -12.19 6.25 10.97
C ARG A 18 -11.36 5.03 10.58
N LEU A 19 -12.01 3.98 10.07
CA LEU A 19 -11.36 2.74 9.69
C LEU A 19 -10.26 2.95 8.65
N LEU A 20 -10.59 3.63 7.56
CA LEU A 20 -9.75 3.63 6.36
C LEU A 20 -8.79 4.80 6.27
N TYR A 21 -8.96 5.88 7.05
CA TYR A 21 -8.18 7.11 6.85
C TYR A 21 -7.57 7.74 8.11
N SER A 22 -8.07 7.45 9.32
CA SER A 22 -7.55 8.10 10.54
C SER A 22 -6.15 7.62 10.93
N GLY A 23 -5.22 8.54 11.19
CA GLY A 23 -3.85 8.18 11.64
C GLY A 23 -3.02 7.44 10.60
N LEU A 24 -3.35 7.58 9.31
CA LEU A 24 -2.61 6.98 8.20
C LEU A 24 -1.85 7.98 7.35
N ASP A 25 -1.89 9.26 7.73
CA ASP A 25 -1.22 10.32 6.99
C ASP A 25 0.32 10.12 7.04
N TYR A 26 1.00 10.41 5.93
CA TYR A 26 2.47 10.35 5.89
C TYR A 26 3.06 11.42 6.80
N ASP A 27 3.97 11.03 7.67
CA ASP A 27 4.57 11.90 8.68
C ASP A 27 5.81 12.66 8.17
N GLY A 28 6.25 12.40 6.94
CA GLY A 28 7.46 12.98 6.37
C GLY A 28 8.75 12.29 6.82
N SER A 29 8.68 11.18 7.57
CA SER A 29 9.86 10.44 8.02
C SER A 29 10.59 9.78 6.85
N SER A 30 11.91 9.73 6.94
CA SER A 30 12.75 8.94 6.03
C SER A 30 12.81 7.47 6.47
N ALA A 31 13.17 6.61 5.52
CA ALA A 31 13.22 5.15 5.66
C ALA A 31 14.40 4.56 4.87
N GLY A 32 14.65 3.26 5.11
CA GLY A 32 15.67 2.52 4.37
C GLY A 32 15.22 2.09 2.96
N ALA A 33 13.91 2.01 2.72
CA ALA A 33 13.33 1.70 1.41
C ALA A 33 11.94 2.33 1.25
N ILE A 34 11.52 2.54 0.00
CA ILE A 34 10.12 2.81 -0.38
C ILE A 34 9.56 1.55 -1.02
N MET A 35 8.53 0.96 -0.44
CA MET A 35 7.83 -0.20 -1.01
C MET A 35 6.53 0.24 -1.67
N VAL A 36 6.34 -0.11 -2.93
CA VAL A 36 5.16 0.22 -3.73
C VAL A 36 4.38 -1.04 -4.04
N LEU A 37 3.12 -1.09 -3.62
CA LEU A 37 2.26 -2.23 -3.92
C LEU A 37 1.69 -2.14 -5.34
N GLY A 38 1.59 -3.29 -5.98
CA GLY A 38 1.06 -3.47 -7.33
C GLY A 38 -0.44 -3.16 -7.41
N SER A 39 -0.83 -2.61 -8.56
CA SER A 39 -2.20 -2.51 -9.02
C SER A 39 -2.19 -2.11 -10.49
N ARG A 40 -3.30 -2.34 -11.17
CA ARG A 40 -3.58 -1.80 -12.51
C ARG A 40 -3.24 -0.31 -12.72
N LYS A 41 -3.33 0.50 -11.66
CA LYS A 41 -3.09 1.96 -11.69
C LYS A 41 -1.85 2.38 -10.88
N ALA A 42 -0.99 1.44 -10.52
CA ALA A 42 0.16 1.75 -9.69
C ALA A 42 1.13 2.70 -10.42
N CYS A 43 1.38 2.45 -11.71
CA CYS A 43 2.17 3.32 -12.59
C CYS A 43 1.61 4.75 -12.70
N ASP A 44 0.30 4.95 -12.57
CA ASP A 44 -0.33 6.26 -12.70
C ASP A 44 -0.26 7.11 -11.43
N TYR A 45 -0.39 6.49 -10.25
CA TYR A 45 -0.58 7.22 -9.00
C TYR A 45 0.39 6.82 -7.89
N ARG A 46 0.73 5.53 -7.76
CA ARG A 46 1.60 5.04 -6.68
C ARG A 46 3.08 5.29 -6.97
N VAL A 47 3.49 4.99 -8.18
CA VAL A 47 4.88 5.17 -8.63
C VAL A 47 5.28 6.65 -8.69
N PRO A 48 4.44 7.58 -9.18
CA PRO A 48 4.78 9.01 -9.10
C PRO A 48 5.03 9.52 -7.68
N GLU A 49 4.22 9.08 -6.71
CA GLU A 49 4.44 9.44 -5.32
C GLU A 49 5.73 8.84 -4.76
N ALA A 50 6.00 7.56 -5.06
CA ALA A 50 7.24 6.91 -4.67
C ALA A 50 8.49 7.56 -5.30
N ALA A 51 8.42 7.94 -6.57
CA ALA A 51 9.49 8.64 -7.27
C ALA A 51 9.75 10.04 -6.69
N ARG A 52 8.68 10.76 -6.29
CA ARG A 52 8.79 12.04 -5.56
C ARG A 52 9.50 11.85 -4.22
N LEU A 53 9.11 10.84 -3.44
CA LEU A 53 9.77 10.54 -2.16
C LEU A 53 11.25 10.17 -2.35
N TYR A 54 11.57 9.40 -3.39
CA TYR A 54 12.94 9.07 -3.74
C TYR A 54 13.75 10.33 -4.11
N SER A 55 13.22 11.21 -4.96
CA SER A 55 13.92 12.44 -5.36
C SER A 55 14.11 13.43 -4.21
N GLU A 56 13.22 13.41 -3.21
CA GLU A 56 13.35 14.14 -1.94
C GLU A 56 14.32 13.48 -0.94
N GLY A 57 14.94 12.35 -1.30
CA GLY A 57 15.89 11.64 -0.44
C GLY A 57 15.25 10.95 0.76
N ARG A 58 13.94 10.62 0.70
CA ARG A 58 13.22 9.95 1.79
C ARG A 58 13.62 8.49 1.96
N ALA A 59 14.08 7.83 0.91
CA ALA A 59 14.75 6.54 0.99
C ALA A 59 15.70 6.35 -0.21
N PRO A 60 16.77 5.56 -0.06
CA PRO A 60 17.77 5.37 -1.12
C PRO A 60 17.37 4.39 -2.23
N VAL A 61 16.26 3.66 -2.10
CA VAL A 61 15.85 2.59 -3.03
C VAL A 61 14.33 2.41 -3.04
N MET A 62 13.80 1.97 -4.18
CA MET A 62 12.40 1.59 -4.37
C MET A 62 12.27 0.07 -4.57
N LEU A 63 11.35 -0.55 -3.85
CA LEU A 63 10.92 -1.93 -4.05
C LEU A 63 9.50 -1.93 -4.64
N LEU A 64 9.35 -2.42 -5.86
CA LEU A 64 8.09 -2.49 -6.60
C LEU A 64 7.59 -3.93 -6.59
N SER A 65 6.46 -4.20 -5.95
CA SER A 65 5.92 -5.57 -5.80
C SER A 65 4.62 -5.73 -6.55
N GLY A 66 4.54 -6.71 -7.47
CA GLY A 66 3.34 -7.00 -8.23
C GLY A 66 3.58 -7.90 -9.44
N GLY A 67 3.25 -9.19 -9.33
CA GLY A 67 3.40 -10.18 -10.41
C GLY A 67 2.22 -10.28 -11.37
N LYS A 68 1.05 -9.77 -10.98
CA LYS A 68 -0.17 -9.93 -11.76
C LYS A 68 -0.11 -9.18 -13.10
N VAL A 69 -0.44 -9.85 -14.20
CA VAL A 69 -0.66 -9.22 -15.50
C VAL A 69 -1.99 -8.47 -15.49
N GLN A 70 -1.98 -7.19 -15.82
CA GLN A 70 -3.17 -6.34 -15.91
C GLN A 70 -3.09 -5.34 -17.07
N GLU A 71 -4.24 -4.86 -17.53
CA GLU A 71 -4.36 -3.75 -18.47
C GLU A 71 -4.02 -2.41 -17.78
N THR A 72 -2.77 -1.98 -17.87
CA THR A 72 -2.27 -0.73 -17.29
C THR A 72 -2.34 0.44 -18.28
N SER A 73 -2.03 1.66 -17.86
CA SER A 73 -1.92 2.79 -18.79
C SER A 73 -0.76 2.66 -19.79
N LEU A 74 0.17 1.74 -19.54
CA LEU A 74 1.31 1.44 -20.42
C LEU A 74 1.08 0.18 -21.27
N GLY A 75 -0.13 -0.40 -21.23
CA GLY A 75 -0.53 -1.63 -21.91
C GLY A 75 -0.68 -2.84 -20.97
N GLU A 76 -1.01 -3.98 -21.56
CA GLU A 76 -1.12 -5.27 -20.87
C GLU A 76 0.26 -5.84 -20.54
N MET A 77 0.61 -5.86 -19.25
CA MET A 77 1.89 -6.37 -18.74
C MET A 77 1.80 -6.68 -17.24
N PRO A 78 2.79 -7.37 -16.65
CA PRO A 78 2.91 -7.49 -15.21
C PRO A 78 2.98 -6.12 -14.52
N GLU A 79 2.36 -6.02 -13.34
CA GLU A 79 2.36 -4.77 -12.55
C GLU A 79 3.77 -4.25 -12.28
N TRP A 80 4.72 -5.11 -11.89
CA TRP A 80 6.11 -4.75 -11.62
C TRP A 80 6.77 -4.07 -12.84
N GLU A 81 6.47 -4.55 -14.05
CA GLU A 81 7.04 -4.04 -15.28
C GLU A 81 6.48 -2.63 -15.59
N SER A 82 5.16 -2.47 -15.47
CA SER A 82 4.53 -1.15 -15.63
C SER A 82 5.07 -0.14 -14.61
N MET A 83 5.30 -0.59 -13.38
CA MET A 83 5.81 0.27 -12.31
C MET A 83 7.27 0.64 -12.53
N GLU A 84 8.13 -0.30 -12.94
CA GLU A 84 9.54 -0.03 -13.23
C GLU A 84 9.68 0.96 -14.39
N ARG A 85 8.94 0.76 -15.49
CA ARG A 85 8.93 1.69 -16.64
C ARG A 85 8.51 3.10 -16.23
N ALA A 86 7.46 3.22 -15.42
CA ALA A 86 7.02 4.51 -14.91
C ALA A 86 8.09 5.16 -14.00
N ALA A 87 8.71 4.40 -13.09
CA ALA A 87 9.73 4.91 -12.17
C ALA A 87 10.98 5.41 -12.92
N VAL A 88 11.46 4.66 -13.91
CA VAL A 88 12.57 5.06 -14.77
C VAL A 88 12.23 6.33 -15.56
N THR A 89 11.02 6.41 -16.12
CA THR A 89 10.55 7.61 -16.85
C THR A 89 10.52 8.85 -15.95
N LEU A 90 10.26 8.67 -14.66
CA LEU A 90 10.26 9.74 -13.65
C LEU A 90 11.65 10.07 -13.09
N GLY A 91 12.71 9.47 -13.63
CA GLY A 91 14.10 9.79 -13.28
C GLY A 91 14.69 8.97 -12.14
N VAL A 92 14.02 7.89 -11.69
CA VAL A 92 14.62 6.96 -10.73
C VAL A 92 15.60 6.04 -11.48
N PRO A 93 16.89 6.00 -11.11
CA PRO A 93 17.86 5.12 -11.76
C PRO A 93 17.47 3.65 -11.61
N ARG A 94 17.67 2.84 -12.65
CA ARG A 94 17.24 1.43 -12.66
C ARG A 94 17.92 0.62 -11.55
N GLU A 95 19.17 0.90 -11.23
CA GLU A 95 19.92 0.27 -10.13
C GLU A 95 19.39 0.63 -8.73
N LYS A 96 18.46 1.60 -8.63
CA LYS A 96 17.75 1.97 -7.41
C LYS A 96 16.32 1.45 -7.37
N ILE A 97 15.95 0.62 -8.34
CA ILE A 97 14.65 -0.05 -8.43
C ILE A 97 14.88 -1.55 -8.29
N ILE A 98 14.18 -2.14 -7.33
CA ILE A 98 14.14 -3.58 -7.09
C ILE A 98 12.71 -4.03 -7.38
N THR A 99 12.55 -5.14 -8.10
CA THR A 99 11.24 -5.65 -8.53
C THR A 99 10.96 -7.02 -7.94
N GLU A 100 9.84 -7.13 -7.23
CA GLU A 100 9.24 -8.41 -6.82
C GLU A 100 8.16 -8.77 -7.86
N ARG A 101 8.24 -9.99 -8.41
CA ARG A 101 7.60 -10.33 -9.70
C ARG A 101 6.56 -11.43 -9.64
N GLU A 102 6.35 -12.05 -8.48
CA GLU A 102 5.54 -13.26 -8.32
C GLU A 102 4.21 -12.99 -7.58
N SER A 103 4.05 -11.83 -6.94
CA SER A 103 2.87 -11.57 -6.10
C SER A 103 1.56 -11.44 -6.89
N MET A 104 0.53 -12.18 -6.47
CA MET A 104 -0.80 -12.17 -7.12
C MET A 104 -1.87 -11.47 -6.28
N ASN A 105 -1.60 -11.26 -4.99
CA ASN A 105 -2.48 -10.59 -4.05
C ASN A 105 -1.69 -9.82 -2.97
N THR A 106 -2.38 -9.08 -2.10
CA THR A 106 -1.75 -8.24 -1.07
C THR A 106 -0.90 -9.03 -0.07
N ALA A 107 -1.26 -10.26 0.29
CA ALA A 107 -0.44 -11.09 1.18
C ALA A 107 0.85 -11.53 0.48
N ASP A 108 0.77 -11.96 -0.78
CA ASP A 108 1.94 -12.34 -1.58
C ASP A 108 2.92 -11.18 -1.72
N ASN A 109 2.42 -9.94 -1.88
CA ASN A 109 3.28 -8.75 -2.00
C ASN A 109 4.27 -8.69 -0.82
N PHE A 110 3.79 -8.92 0.41
CA PHE A 110 4.66 -8.88 1.58
C PHE A 110 5.47 -10.16 1.75
N MET A 111 4.87 -11.33 1.50
CA MET A 111 5.56 -12.62 1.62
C MET A 111 6.78 -12.71 0.70
N TYR A 112 6.62 -12.38 -0.58
CA TYR A 112 7.68 -12.51 -1.57
C TYR A 112 8.67 -11.35 -1.52
N SER A 113 8.22 -10.17 -1.06
CA SER A 113 9.13 -9.06 -0.81
C SER A 113 10.06 -9.28 0.37
N GLU A 114 9.77 -10.22 1.29
CA GLU A 114 10.64 -10.46 2.46
C GLU A 114 12.08 -10.77 2.06
N VAL A 115 12.28 -11.63 1.05
CA VAL A 115 13.62 -12.03 0.60
C VAL A 115 14.41 -10.82 0.14
N LEU A 116 13.78 -9.95 -0.66
CA LEU A 116 14.40 -8.73 -1.18
C LEU A 116 14.63 -7.70 -0.06
N LEU A 117 13.70 -7.57 0.88
CA LEU A 117 13.86 -6.69 2.04
C LEU A 117 14.99 -7.13 2.97
N ARG A 118 15.29 -8.43 3.06
CA ARG A 118 16.46 -8.92 3.81
C ARG A 118 17.78 -8.54 3.13
N GLU A 119 17.81 -8.41 1.82
CA GLU A 119 18.98 -7.92 1.09
C GLU A 119 19.16 -6.40 1.26
N ILE A 120 18.05 -5.65 1.26
CA ILE A 120 18.08 -4.18 1.39
C ILE A 120 18.33 -3.74 2.84
N LEU A 121 17.67 -4.40 3.79
CA LEU A 121 17.58 -4.06 5.22
C LEU A 121 17.80 -5.32 6.07
N PRO A 122 19.03 -5.88 6.11
CA PRO A 122 19.31 -7.17 6.73
C PRO A 122 19.01 -7.18 8.23
N GLU A 123 19.24 -6.07 8.93
CA GLU A 123 18.97 -5.93 10.37
C GLU A 123 17.54 -5.45 10.66
N GLY A 124 16.67 -5.36 9.65
CA GLY A 124 15.38 -4.69 9.75
C GLY A 124 15.50 -3.19 9.52
N GLY A 125 14.47 -2.44 9.87
CA GLY A 125 14.42 -0.99 9.68
C GLY A 125 13.04 -0.50 9.31
N LYS A 126 12.96 0.78 8.93
CA LYS A 126 11.70 1.40 8.49
C LYS A 126 11.59 1.36 6.97
N ILE A 127 10.36 1.15 6.48
CA ILE A 127 9.99 1.12 5.07
C ILE A 127 8.83 2.11 4.87
N ILE A 128 8.91 3.01 3.90
CA ILE A 128 7.74 3.80 3.48
C ILE A 128 6.86 2.92 2.60
N LEU A 129 5.64 2.65 3.06
CA LEU A 129 4.67 1.85 2.32
C LEU A 129 3.77 2.75 1.48
N VAL A 130 3.88 2.65 0.16
CA VAL A 130 3.09 3.45 -0.79
C VAL A 130 1.98 2.60 -1.39
N THR A 131 0.74 2.99 -1.12
CA THR A 131 -0.46 2.43 -1.77
C THR A 131 -1.60 3.45 -1.77
N THR A 132 -2.74 3.11 -2.38
CA THR A 132 -3.92 4.00 -2.43
C THR A 132 -4.55 4.18 -1.05
N ALA A 133 -5.07 5.37 -0.75
CA ALA A 133 -5.58 5.72 0.58
C ALA A 133 -6.57 4.70 1.19
N TYR A 134 -7.61 4.31 0.45
CA TYR A 134 -8.59 3.32 0.92
C TYR A 134 -7.98 1.94 1.27
N HIS A 135 -6.83 1.59 0.68
CA HIS A 135 -6.15 0.30 0.85
C HIS A 135 -5.15 0.30 2.01
N MET A 136 -4.75 1.47 2.49
CA MET A 136 -3.58 1.63 3.37
C MET A 136 -3.71 0.85 4.68
N ARG A 137 -4.88 0.90 5.34
CA ARG A 137 -5.10 0.18 6.62
C ARG A 137 -4.85 -1.31 6.48
N ARG A 138 -5.46 -1.94 5.47
CA ARG A 138 -5.31 -3.37 5.23
C ARG A 138 -3.88 -3.75 4.86
N ALA A 139 -3.23 -2.91 4.05
CA ALA A 139 -1.84 -3.10 3.68
C ALA A 139 -0.92 -3.07 4.92
N LEU A 140 -1.08 -2.09 5.82
CA LEU A 140 -0.29 -2.01 7.06
C LEU A 140 -0.52 -3.18 8.01
N LEU A 141 -1.77 -3.60 8.23
CA LEU A 141 -2.06 -4.75 9.10
C LEU A 141 -1.42 -6.02 8.55
N MET A 142 -1.45 -6.20 7.23
CA MET A 142 -0.79 -7.33 6.56
C MET A 142 0.73 -7.23 6.67
N ALA A 143 1.31 -6.05 6.42
CA ALA A 143 2.74 -5.80 6.51
C ALA A 143 3.28 -6.10 7.91
N ASN A 144 2.65 -5.55 8.95
CA ASN A 144 3.07 -5.75 10.35
C ASN A 144 2.98 -7.22 10.77
N LYS A 145 1.96 -7.95 10.29
CA LYS A 145 1.81 -9.39 10.57
C LYS A 145 2.90 -10.23 9.87
N MET A 146 3.13 -9.97 8.60
CA MET A 146 3.96 -10.84 7.75
C MET A 146 5.45 -10.50 7.84
N LEU A 147 5.77 -9.24 8.15
CA LEU A 147 7.11 -8.69 8.15
C LEU A 147 7.43 -8.01 9.50
N PRO A 148 7.27 -8.70 10.65
CA PRO A 148 7.36 -8.08 11.99
C PRO A 148 8.76 -7.53 12.33
N LYS A 149 9.80 -7.88 11.55
CA LYS A 149 11.15 -7.34 11.67
C LYS A 149 11.26 -5.88 11.19
N TYR A 150 10.28 -5.42 10.40
CA TYR A 150 10.30 -4.11 9.76
C TYR A 150 9.21 -3.20 10.32
N GLY A 151 9.52 -1.90 10.45
CA GLY A 151 8.53 -0.87 10.71
C GLY A 151 8.00 -0.29 9.41
N PHE A 152 6.69 -0.03 9.33
CA PHE A 152 6.08 0.55 8.15
C PHE A 152 5.58 1.97 8.42
N ILE A 153 6.01 2.92 7.59
CA ILE A 153 5.53 4.29 7.59
C ILE A 153 4.47 4.39 6.47
N PRO A 154 3.21 4.69 6.77
CA PRO A 154 2.18 4.78 5.73
C PRO A 154 2.40 6.01 4.85
N CYS A 155 2.26 5.83 3.53
CA CYS A 155 2.19 6.93 2.57
C CYS A 155 0.99 6.72 1.62
N PRO A 156 -0.23 7.11 2.05
CA PRO A 156 -1.44 6.87 1.29
C PRO A 156 -1.54 7.86 0.12
N VAL A 157 -1.58 7.33 -1.10
CA VAL A 157 -1.81 8.14 -2.30
C VAL A 157 -3.27 8.55 -2.38
N GLN A 158 -3.50 9.87 -2.30
CA GLN A 158 -4.82 10.50 -2.41
C GLN A 158 -5.21 10.74 -3.88
N LYS A 159 -5.30 9.66 -4.66
CA LYS A 159 -5.75 9.68 -6.08
C LYS A 159 -6.86 8.66 -6.33
N GLY A 160 -7.63 8.89 -7.40
CA GLY A 160 -8.79 8.07 -7.77
C GLY A 160 -10.07 8.53 -7.08
N SER A 161 -11.05 7.62 -7.01
CA SER A 161 -12.42 7.92 -6.54
C SER A 161 -12.67 7.59 -5.07
N ALA A 162 -11.67 7.12 -4.33
CA ALA A 162 -11.81 6.64 -2.95
C ALA A 162 -10.72 7.21 -2.02
N THR A 163 -10.47 8.52 -2.14
CA THR A 163 -9.58 9.28 -1.25
C THR A 163 -10.33 9.70 0.01
N LYS A 164 -9.58 10.16 1.02
CA LYS A 164 -10.11 10.70 2.29
C LYS A 164 -11.19 11.78 2.09
N GLU A 165 -11.12 12.51 0.98
CA GLU A 165 -11.96 13.70 0.71
C GLU A 165 -12.99 13.50 -0.41
N ASN A 166 -13.04 12.32 -1.05
CA ASN A 166 -13.90 12.14 -2.23
C ASN A 166 -14.62 10.80 -2.34
N TRP A 167 -14.35 9.84 -1.46
CA TRP A 167 -14.93 8.50 -1.54
C TRP A 167 -16.47 8.52 -1.53
N TYR A 168 -17.07 9.43 -0.78
CA TYR A 168 -18.53 9.57 -0.63
C TYR A 168 -19.19 10.32 -1.80
N LYS A 169 -18.44 10.91 -2.72
CA LYS A 169 -18.97 11.74 -3.83
C LYS A 169 -19.45 10.93 -5.02
N THR A 170 -19.01 9.68 -5.15
CA THR A 170 -19.34 8.82 -6.30
C THR A 170 -19.75 7.43 -5.84
N GLU A 171 -20.63 6.77 -6.60
CA GLU A 171 -21.01 5.38 -6.33
C GLU A 171 -19.79 4.46 -6.32
N LYS A 172 -18.90 4.60 -7.31
CA LYS A 172 -17.64 3.86 -7.37
C LYS A 172 -16.79 4.03 -6.11
N GLY A 173 -16.66 5.26 -5.61
CA GLY A 173 -15.95 5.54 -4.37
C GLY A 173 -16.54 4.83 -3.17
N ARG A 174 -17.87 4.93 -3.00
CA ARG A 174 -18.63 4.26 -1.94
C ARG A 174 -18.47 2.73 -2.01
N LEU A 175 -18.62 2.14 -3.19
CA LEU A 175 -18.43 0.70 -3.39
C LEU A 175 -16.99 0.26 -3.07
N THR A 176 -15.99 1.07 -3.40
CA THR A 176 -14.58 0.77 -3.12
C THR A 176 -14.30 0.71 -1.62
N VAL A 177 -14.77 1.69 -0.85
CA VAL A 177 -14.55 1.70 0.60
C VAL A 177 -15.36 0.63 1.32
N LEU A 178 -16.57 0.31 0.83
CA LEU A 178 -17.39 -0.78 1.37
C LEU A 178 -16.75 -2.15 1.12
N ASP A 179 -16.10 -2.35 -0.03
CA ASP A 179 -15.35 -3.57 -0.31
C ASP A 179 -14.17 -3.73 0.66
N GLU A 180 -13.41 -2.67 0.94
CA GLU A 180 -12.34 -2.72 1.95
C GLU A 180 -12.87 -2.93 3.37
N TRP A 181 -13.99 -2.29 3.73
CA TRP A 181 -14.66 -2.53 5.01
C TRP A 181 -14.99 -4.02 5.17
N ARG A 182 -15.60 -4.63 4.16
CA ARG A 182 -15.97 -6.06 4.18
C ARG A 182 -14.75 -6.97 4.31
N LYS A 183 -13.67 -6.67 3.59
CA LYS A 183 -12.41 -7.43 3.70
C LYS A 183 -11.81 -7.34 5.10
N LEU A 184 -11.69 -6.13 5.66
CA LEU A 184 -11.16 -5.93 7.01
C LEU A 184 -12.04 -6.60 8.07
N SER A 185 -13.36 -6.48 7.94
CA SER A 185 -14.34 -7.17 8.78
C SER A 185 -14.15 -8.68 8.74
N TYR A 186 -13.98 -9.26 7.55
CA TYR A 186 -13.71 -10.68 7.37
C TYR A 186 -12.40 -11.06 8.08
N TYR A 187 -11.29 -10.39 7.80
CA TYR A 187 -9.97 -10.72 8.33
C TYR A 187 -9.92 -10.67 9.86
N ILE A 188 -10.56 -9.68 10.48
CA ILE A 188 -10.63 -9.57 11.94
C ILE A 188 -11.53 -10.65 12.52
N ARG A 189 -12.70 -10.91 11.92
CA ARG A 189 -13.63 -11.95 12.39
C ARG A 189 -13.00 -13.34 12.37
N VAL A 190 -12.19 -13.66 11.36
CA VAL A 190 -11.51 -14.97 11.25
C VAL A 190 -10.15 -15.00 11.95
N GLY A 191 -9.77 -13.95 12.69
CA GLY A 191 -8.53 -13.91 13.48
C GLY A 191 -7.24 -13.80 12.66
N ILE A 192 -7.33 -13.32 11.41
CA ILE A 192 -6.13 -13.09 10.58
C ILE A 192 -5.35 -11.88 11.10
N PHE A 193 -6.01 -10.78 11.47
CA PHE A 193 -5.36 -9.61 12.07
C PHE A 193 -5.53 -9.59 13.58
N GLU A 194 -4.51 -9.07 14.27
CA GLU A 194 -4.63 -8.73 15.68
C GLU A 194 -5.62 -7.59 15.87
N ASP A 195 -6.28 -7.60 17.03
CA ASP A 195 -7.24 -6.57 17.38
C ASP A 195 -6.52 -5.34 17.93
N THR A 196 -6.09 -4.48 17.01
CA THR A 196 -5.32 -3.26 17.31
C THR A 196 -6.23 -2.05 17.54
N GLU A 197 -5.68 -1.01 18.18
CA GLU A 197 -6.39 0.26 18.39
C GLU A 197 -6.49 1.10 17.11
N ILE A 198 -7.55 1.92 17.04
CA ILE A 198 -7.82 2.88 15.96
C ILE A 198 -8.34 4.24 16.43
#